data_AF-A0A432FPG8-F1
#
_entry.id   AF-A0A432FPG8-F1
#
_cell.length_a   1.000
_cell.length_b   1.000
_cell.length_c   1.000
_cell.angle_alpha   90.00
_cell.angle_beta   90.00
_cell.angle_gamma   90.00
#
_symmetry.space_group_name_H-M   'P 1'
#
loop_
_entity.id
_entity.type
_entity.pdbx_description
1 polymer ?
#
loop_
_entity_poly.entity_id
_entity_poly.type
_entity_poly.pdbx_seq_one_letter_code
_entity_poly.pdbx_strand_id
1 'polypeptide(L)'
;QNILFGSEGNLGLITKAILKLHKKPDLKKYNSAVFPDWETGVKFLYELSKTSFIPASVRLVDNVQFRFGQALKPKSEGMKKYIENLKKFMVINIKGFDPYQMCASTFVMEGSREEVAYQEKNIAKLAQAHGGLIGGPENGKRGYMLTFAIAYVRDFLTDFHVIGETMETSVPWSKIHRTCQAASKKLIELHKKHKFPGSPYMSYRIPQIYHTGVCIYFMLGMSVKGIPHAEDVFGSIEYEIRKVIMENGGSISHHHGVGKLRKDFMADTLSQSSIDLIKNIKKVQDPKNIFGIGNNVFAD
;
A
#
# COMPACT_ATOMS: atom_id res chain seq x y z
N GLN A 1 23.84 16.54 -6.42
CA GLN A 1 23.01 15.48 -7.05
C GLN A 1 21.70 15.25 -6.30
N ASN A 2 21.68 15.18 -4.96
CA ASN A 2 20.46 14.89 -4.21
C ASN A 2 19.32 15.93 -4.35
N ILE A 3 19.64 17.17 -4.75
CA ILE A 3 18.66 18.26 -4.95
C ILE A 3 17.62 17.93 -6.05
N LEU A 4 17.97 17.08 -7.02
CA LEU A 4 17.05 16.74 -8.11
C LEU A 4 16.05 15.63 -7.76
N PHE A 5 16.37 14.78 -6.78
CA PHE A 5 15.43 13.75 -6.31
C PHE A 5 14.27 14.42 -5.56
N GLY A 6 13.03 14.12 -5.96
CA GLY A 6 11.85 14.76 -5.38
C GLY A 6 11.64 16.21 -5.82
N SER A 7 12.37 16.71 -6.84
CA SER A 7 12.17 18.07 -7.37
C SER A 7 10.84 18.23 -8.12
N GLU A 8 10.20 17.12 -8.53
CA GLU A 8 8.87 17.08 -9.15
C GLU A 8 8.70 18.03 -10.35
N GLY A 9 9.77 18.16 -11.15
CA GLY A 9 9.78 18.98 -12.37
C GLY A 9 9.97 20.48 -12.14
N ASN A 10 10.23 20.92 -10.90
CA ASN A 10 10.43 22.35 -10.61
C ASN A 10 11.81 22.88 -11.03
N LEU A 11 12.83 22.03 -11.18
CA LEU A 11 14.22 22.49 -11.37
C LEU A 11 14.74 22.26 -12.79
N GLY A 12 14.24 21.28 -13.52
CA GLY A 12 14.76 21.00 -14.86
C GLY A 12 14.37 19.65 -15.42
N LEU A 13 15.03 19.29 -16.52
CA LEU A 13 14.91 17.98 -17.17
C LEU A 13 16.11 17.10 -16.82
N ILE A 14 15.84 15.91 -16.28
CA ILE A 14 16.86 14.88 -16.12
C ILE A 14 17.00 14.15 -17.46
N THR A 15 18.11 14.37 -18.17
CA THR A 15 18.33 13.80 -19.52
C THR A 15 19.11 12.49 -19.51
N LYS A 16 19.90 12.23 -18.47
CA LYS A 16 20.72 11.01 -18.30
C LYS A 16 20.78 10.63 -16.82
N ALA A 17 20.85 9.33 -16.54
CA ALA A 17 21.08 8.79 -15.21
C ALA A 17 22.02 7.58 -15.29
N ILE A 18 22.86 7.41 -14.28
CA ILE A 18 23.68 6.21 -14.10
C ILE A 18 22.96 5.33 -13.08
N LEU A 19 22.54 4.13 -13.49
CA LEU A 19 21.80 3.20 -12.66
C LEU A 19 22.67 2.01 -12.27
N LYS A 20 22.55 1.57 -11.02
CA LYS A 20 23.16 0.32 -10.56
C LYS A 20 22.43 -0.85 -11.22
N LEU A 21 23.19 -1.77 -11.81
CA LEU A 21 22.67 -3.02 -12.38
C LEU A 21 23.03 -4.19 -11.48
N HIS A 22 22.17 -5.21 -11.51
CA HIS A 22 22.36 -6.47 -10.81
C HIS A 22 22.24 -7.62 -11.81
N LYS A 23 22.96 -8.72 -11.56
CA LYS A 23 22.78 -9.95 -12.36
C LYS A 23 21.32 -10.41 -12.24
N LYS A 24 20.73 -10.84 -13.36
CA LYS A 24 19.41 -11.47 -13.34
C LYS A 24 19.42 -12.67 -12.39
N PRO A 25 18.45 -12.81 -11.46
CA PRO A 25 18.43 -13.93 -10.52
C PRO A 25 18.23 -15.26 -11.26
N ASP A 26 18.92 -16.31 -10.79
CA ASP A 26 18.84 -17.65 -11.38
C ASP A 26 17.46 -18.29 -11.15
N LEU A 27 16.82 -17.97 -10.01
CA LEU A 27 15.49 -18.43 -9.64
C LEU A 27 14.64 -17.30 -9.08
N LYS A 28 13.36 -17.31 -9.46
CA LYS A 28 12.30 -16.45 -8.90
C LYS A 28 11.13 -17.34 -8.47
N LYS A 29 10.76 -17.28 -7.18
CA LYS A 29 9.69 -18.09 -6.61
C LYS A 29 8.68 -17.24 -5.85
N TYR A 30 7.41 -17.56 -6.02
CA TYR A 30 6.30 -16.94 -5.29
C TYR A 30 5.86 -17.83 -4.15
N ASN A 31 5.35 -17.24 -3.08
CA ASN A 31 4.61 -17.96 -2.06
C ASN A 31 3.61 -17.03 -1.35
N SER A 32 2.78 -17.56 -0.47
CA SER A 32 1.89 -16.78 0.37
C SER A 32 1.69 -17.44 1.73
N ALA A 33 1.22 -16.67 2.71
CA ALA A 33 0.76 -17.16 4.01
C ALA A 33 -0.58 -16.50 4.36
N VAL A 34 -1.41 -17.19 5.14
CA VAL A 34 -2.66 -16.65 5.72
C VAL A 34 -2.49 -16.65 7.24
N PHE A 35 -2.90 -15.57 7.89
CA PHE A 35 -2.84 -15.40 9.34
C PHE A 35 -4.25 -15.22 9.93
N PRO A 36 -4.45 -15.51 11.23
CA PRO A 36 -5.77 -15.40 11.87
C PRO A 36 -6.37 -14.00 11.82
N ASP A 37 -5.54 -12.97 11.96
CA ASP A 37 -5.92 -11.57 12.03
C ASP A 37 -4.78 -10.65 11.56
N TRP A 38 -5.10 -9.36 11.39
CA TRP A 38 -4.17 -8.34 10.95
C TRP A 38 -2.98 -8.18 11.89
N GLU A 39 -3.23 -8.15 13.20
CA GLU A 39 -2.23 -7.95 14.25
C GLU A 39 -1.15 -9.03 14.21
N THR A 40 -1.55 -10.29 14.00
CA THR A 40 -0.66 -11.44 13.87
C THR A 40 0.18 -11.34 12.60
N GLY A 41 -0.43 -10.94 11.48
CA GLY A 41 0.31 -10.68 10.24
C GLY A 41 1.34 -9.56 10.38
N VAL A 42 1.00 -8.49 11.09
CA VAL A 42 1.92 -7.37 11.37
C VAL A 42 3.08 -7.82 12.26
N LYS A 43 2.83 -8.61 13.30
CA LYS A 43 3.89 -9.18 14.16
C LYS A 43 4.84 -10.06 13.35
N PHE A 44 4.31 -10.90 12.47
CA PHE A 44 5.13 -11.70 11.55
C PHE A 44 6.03 -10.81 10.67
N LEU A 45 5.48 -9.73 10.07
CA LEU A 45 6.29 -8.81 9.26
C LEU A 45 7.35 -8.06 10.08
N TYR A 46 7.02 -7.67 11.31
CA TYR A 46 7.94 -7.01 12.21
C TYR A 46 9.14 -7.90 12.52
N GLU A 47 8.90 -9.17 12.88
CA GLU A 47 9.99 -10.11 13.13
C GLU A 47 10.77 -10.44 11.84
N LEU A 48 10.08 -10.60 10.71
CA LEU A 48 10.73 -10.80 9.40
C LEU A 48 11.70 -9.66 9.07
N SER A 49 11.34 -8.41 9.38
CA SER A 49 12.17 -7.22 9.12
C SER A 49 13.51 -7.20 9.87
N LYS A 50 13.66 -8.06 10.89
CA LYS A 50 14.88 -8.20 11.70
C LYS A 50 15.75 -9.39 11.27
N THR A 51 15.32 -10.15 10.26
CA THR A 51 16.01 -11.36 9.82
C THR A 51 16.99 -11.06 8.69
N SER A 52 17.87 -12.02 8.42
CA SER A 52 18.78 -12.02 7.25
C SER A 52 18.14 -12.61 5.98
N PHE A 53 16.87 -13.01 6.03
CA PHE A 53 16.16 -13.70 4.93
C PHE A 53 14.93 -12.94 4.42
N ILE A 54 14.97 -11.61 4.48
CA ILE A 54 13.92 -10.76 3.90
C ILE A 54 13.82 -11.08 2.39
N PRO A 55 12.63 -11.47 1.89
CA PRO A 55 12.46 -11.79 0.48
C PRO A 55 12.54 -10.53 -0.38
N ALA A 56 12.77 -10.70 -1.69
CA ALA A 56 12.80 -9.60 -2.66
C ALA A 56 11.52 -8.74 -2.63
N SER A 57 10.38 -9.34 -2.30
CA SER A 57 9.17 -8.58 -1.94
C SER A 57 8.33 -9.35 -0.93
N VAL A 58 7.76 -8.63 0.03
CA VAL A 58 6.73 -9.12 0.96
C VAL A 58 5.63 -8.08 1.06
N ARG A 59 4.38 -8.54 1.01
CA ARG A 59 3.20 -7.67 1.16
C ARG A 59 2.21 -8.32 2.11
N LEU A 60 1.61 -7.56 3.03
CA LEU A 60 0.51 -8.02 3.88
C LEU A 60 -0.75 -7.24 3.53
N VAL A 61 -1.83 -7.93 3.20
CA VAL A 61 -3.14 -7.34 2.90
C VAL A 61 -4.11 -7.61 4.04
N ASP A 62 -4.93 -6.62 4.38
CA ASP A 62 -6.00 -6.78 5.36
C ASP A 62 -7.11 -7.75 4.88
N ASN A 63 -8.11 -7.99 5.73
CA ASN A 63 -9.21 -8.89 5.39
C ASN A 63 -10.03 -8.40 4.19
N VAL A 64 -10.27 -7.10 4.09
CA VAL A 64 -11.09 -6.49 3.03
C VAL A 64 -10.43 -6.72 1.67
N GLN A 65 -9.13 -6.46 1.56
CA GLN A 65 -8.37 -6.69 0.33
C GLN A 65 -8.12 -8.18 0.08
N PHE A 66 -7.97 -9.01 1.13
CA PHE A 66 -7.92 -10.45 0.98
C PHE A 66 -9.19 -10.99 0.32
N ARG A 67 -10.37 -10.59 0.83
CA ARG A 67 -11.69 -10.98 0.28
C ARG A 67 -11.89 -10.45 -1.13
N PHE A 68 -11.46 -9.22 -1.42
CA PHE A 68 -11.45 -8.68 -2.77
C PHE A 68 -10.64 -9.56 -3.73
N GLY A 69 -9.44 -9.99 -3.32
CA GLY A 69 -8.63 -10.93 -4.10
C GLY A 69 -9.28 -12.31 -4.26
N GLN A 70 -10.09 -12.77 -3.30
CA GLN A 70 -10.89 -14.00 -3.44
C GLN A 70 -12.07 -13.83 -4.42
N ALA A 71 -12.70 -12.64 -4.45
CA ALA A 71 -13.84 -12.36 -5.34
C ALA A 71 -13.44 -12.34 -6.82
N LEU A 72 -12.19 -12.02 -7.12
CA LEU A 72 -11.64 -12.00 -8.48
C LEU A 72 -11.16 -13.37 -8.97
N LYS A 73 -11.33 -14.44 -8.17
CA LYS A 73 -10.93 -15.79 -8.59
C LYS A 73 -11.90 -16.32 -9.65
N PRO A 74 -11.42 -16.93 -10.74
CA PRO A 74 -12.30 -17.66 -11.64
C PRO A 74 -12.96 -18.80 -10.85
N LYS A 75 -14.20 -19.15 -11.21
CA LYS A 75 -14.90 -20.28 -10.59
C LYS A 75 -14.07 -21.56 -10.80
N SER A 76 -13.74 -22.24 -9.71
CA SER A 76 -13.07 -23.53 -9.76
C SER A 76 -14.07 -24.63 -10.12
N GLU A 77 -13.73 -25.47 -11.09
CA GLU A 77 -14.53 -26.63 -11.49
C GLU A 77 -13.86 -27.96 -11.13
N GLY A 78 -14.66 -29.02 -10.99
CA GLY A 78 -14.20 -30.39 -10.74
C GLY A 78 -13.33 -30.57 -9.49
N MET A 79 -12.24 -31.32 -9.63
CA MET A 79 -11.34 -31.70 -8.52
C MET A 79 -10.70 -30.49 -7.80
N LYS A 80 -10.48 -29.38 -8.52
CA LYS A 80 -9.95 -28.15 -7.91
C LYS A 80 -10.91 -27.55 -6.88
N LYS A 81 -12.22 -27.62 -7.13
CA LYS A 81 -13.25 -27.14 -6.19
C LYS A 81 -13.23 -27.94 -4.88
N TYR A 82 -13.03 -29.26 -4.97
CA TYR A 82 -12.95 -30.12 -3.78
C TYR A 82 -11.74 -29.78 -2.91
N ILE A 83 -10.57 -29.59 -3.52
CA ILE A 83 -9.34 -29.20 -2.81
C ILE A 83 -9.50 -27.81 -2.18
N GLU A 84 -10.11 -26.84 -2.87
CA GLU A 84 -10.37 -25.52 -2.30
C GLU A 84 -11.33 -25.57 -1.11
N ASN A 85 -12.40 -26.36 -1.21
CA ASN A 85 -13.33 -26.56 -0.10
C ASN A 85 -12.67 -27.23 1.10
N LEU A 86 -11.80 -28.23 0.87
CA LEU A 86 -11.02 -28.87 1.92
C LEU A 86 -10.06 -27.86 2.60
N LYS A 87 -9.37 -27.02 1.82
CA LYS A 87 -8.52 -25.96 2.37
C LYS A 87 -9.32 -24.95 3.19
N LYS A 88 -10.48 -24.50 2.70
CA LYS A 88 -11.39 -23.63 3.46
C LYS A 88 -11.83 -24.29 4.76
N PHE A 89 -12.22 -25.57 4.70
CA PHE A 89 -12.59 -26.35 5.87
C PHE A 89 -11.45 -26.45 6.88
N MET A 90 -10.21 -26.73 6.44
CA MET A 90 -9.07 -26.78 7.35
C MET A 90 -8.77 -25.43 8.00
N VAL A 91 -8.82 -24.34 7.23
CA VAL A 91 -8.53 -22.99 7.74
C VAL A 91 -9.60 -22.54 8.73
N ILE A 92 -10.88 -22.72 8.38
CA ILE A 92 -12.01 -22.21 9.17
C ILE A 92 -12.36 -23.16 10.31
N ASN A 93 -12.57 -24.45 10.02
CA ASN A 93 -13.16 -25.39 10.97
C ASN A 93 -12.12 -26.14 11.82
N ILE A 94 -10.91 -26.36 11.31
CA ILE A 94 -9.85 -27.05 12.07
C ILE A 94 -8.93 -26.04 12.76
N LYS A 95 -8.54 -24.98 12.07
CA LYS A 95 -7.64 -23.95 12.60
C LYS A 95 -8.38 -22.77 13.25
N GLY A 96 -9.71 -22.69 13.10
CA GLY A 96 -10.54 -21.69 13.78
C GLY A 96 -10.38 -20.27 13.26
N PHE A 97 -9.90 -20.08 12.03
CA PHE A 97 -9.72 -18.72 11.49
C PHE A 97 -11.08 -18.12 11.14
N ASP A 98 -11.35 -16.92 11.63
CA ASP A 98 -12.53 -16.15 11.23
C ASP A 98 -12.32 -15.60 9.80
N PRO A 99 -13.18 -15.97 8.83
CA PRO A 99 -13.06 -15.49 7.46
C PRO A 99 -13.21 -13.96 7.30
N TYR A 100 -13.74 -13.26 8.30
CA TYR A 100 -13.89 -11.81 8.34
C TYR A 100 -12.76 -11.09 9.10
N GLN A 101 -11.81 -11.82 9.68
CA GLN A 101 -10.63 -11.25 10.35
C GLN A 101 -9.32 -11.65 9.66
N MET A 102 -9.28 -12.82 9.00
CA MET A 102 -8.06 -13.33 8.40
C MET A 102 -7.40 -12.36 7.43
N CYS A 103 -6.07 -12.33 7.45
CA CYS A 103 -5.26 -11.52 6.55
C CYS A 103 -4.28 -12.42 5.78
N ALA A 104 -3.66 -11.91 4.72
CA ALA A 104 -2.74 -12.71 3.93
C ALA A 104 -1.47 -11.95 3.57
N SER A 105 -0.35 -12.67 3.56
CA SER A 105 0.91 -12.17 3.06
C SER A 105 1.32 -12.87 1.77
N THR A 106 1.95 -12.14 0.85
CA THR A 106 2.49 -12.65 -0.41
C THR A 106 3.95 -12.32 -0.54
N PHE A 107 4.74 -13.28 -1.03
CA PHE A 107 6.19 -13.21 -1.09
C PHE A 107 6.70 -13.42 -2.50
N VAL A 108 7.77 -12.72 -2.89
CA VAL A 108 8.64 -13.06 -4.02
C VAL A 108 10.06 -13.24 -3.50
N MET A 109 10.62 -14.41 -3.74
CA MET A 109 12.01 -14.74 -3.41
C MET A 109 12.79 -14.81 -4.73
N GLU A 110 13.93 -14.14 -4.77
CA GLU A 110 14.82 -14.09 -5.93
C GLU A 110 16.27 -14.30 -5.47
N GLY A 111 17.09 -14.93 -6.31
CA GLY A 111 18.49 -15.21 -6.02
C GLY A 111 19.00 -16.48 -6.70
N SER A 112 20.06 -17.06 -6.14
CA SER A 112 20.48 -18.43 -6.44
C SER A 112 19.43 -19.45 -5.96
N ARG A 113 19.57 -20.71 -6.38
CA ARG A 113 18.67 -21.79 -5.95
C ARG A 113 18.75 -22.01 -4.43
N GLU A 114 19.95 -21.94 -3.88
CA GLU A 114 20.24 -22.11 -2.46
C GLU A 114 19.68 -20.94 -1.64
N GLU A 115 19.84 -19.70 -2.11
CA GLU A 115 19.29 -18.51 -1.46
C GLU A 115 17.76 -18.55 -1.42
N VAL A 116 17.12 -18.91 -2.53
CA VAL A 116 15.65 -19.01 -2.58
C VAL A 116 15.15 -20.15 -1.69
N ALA A 117 15.82 -21.30 -1.66
CA ALA A 117 15.46 -22.41 -0.77
C ALA A 117 15.61 -22.02 0.72
N TYR A 118 16.68 -21.28 1.06
CA TYR A 118 16.89 -20.75 2.40
C TYR A 118 15.80 -19.74 2.80
N GLN A 119 15.47 -18.79 1.93
CA GLN A 119 14.38 -17.84 2.16
C GLN A 119 13.05 -18.57 2.37
N GLU A 120 12.69 -19.50 1.48
CA GLU A 120 11.41 -20.22 1.54
C GLU A 120 11.25 -21.01 2.84
N LYS A 121 12.27 -21.78 3.21
CA LYS A 121 12.26 -22.59 4.44
C LYS A 121 12.08 -21.72 5.69
N ASN A 122 12.84 -20.63 5.79
CA ASN A 122 12.85 -19.79 6.99
C ASN A 122 11.63 -18.88 7.08
N ILE A 123 11.14 -18.35 5.96
CA ILE A 123 9.87 -17.60 5.91
C ILE A 123 8.72 -18.52 6.33
N ALA A 124 8.68 -19.77 5.85
CA ALA A 124 7.65 -20.72 6.24
C ALA A 124 7.68 -21.07 7.73
N LYS A 125 8.87 -21.32 8.27
CA LYS A 125 9.06 -21.55 9.72
C LYS A 125 8.60 -20.35 10.55
N LEU A 126 8.97 -19.13 10.14
CA LEU A 126 8.60 -17.91 10.85
C LEU A 126 7.09 -17.64 10.78
N ALA A 127 6.46 -17.87 9.61
CA ALA A 127 5.03 -17.74 9.45
C ALA A 127 4.29 -18.73 10.37
N GLN A 128 4.71 -20.00 10.41
CA GLN A 128 4.14 -21.01 11.29
C GLN A 128 4.29 -20.67 12.78
N ALA A 129 5.44 -20.11 13.18
CA ALA A 129 5.67 -19.66 14.55
C ALA A 129 4.71 -18.54 14.99
N HIS A 130 4.18 -17.78 14.03
CA HIS A 130 3.14 -16.76 14.25
C HIS A 130 1.73 -17.29 13.94
N GLY A 131 1.52 -18.61 13.92
CA GLY A 131 0.22 -19.20 13.63
C GLY A 131 -0.23 -19.10 12.16
N GLY A 132 0.63 -18.64 11.26
CA GLY A 132 0.37 -18.53 9.83
C GLY A 132 0.40 -19.88 9.11
N LEU A 133 -0.43 -19.99 8.06
CA LEU A 133 -0.52 -21.17 7.21
C LEU A 133 -0.02 -20.84 5.80
N ILE A 134 0.90 -21.64 5.26
CA ILE A 134 1.41 -21.45 3.90
C ILE A 134 0.29 -21.68 2.88
N GLY A 135 0.01 -20.66 2.08
CA GLY A 135 -1.04 -20.62 1.07
C GLY A 135 -0.58 -21.04 -0.34
N GLY A 136 0.73 -21.19 -0.55
CA GLY A 136 1.32 -21.73 -1.76
C GLY A 136 1.61 -20.70 -2.88
N PRO A 137 2.36 -21.13 -3.91
CA PRO A 137 2.90 -20.24 -4.95
C PRO A 137 1.84 -19.58 -5.83
N GLU A 138 0.72 -20.25 -6.10
CA GLU A 138 -0.34 -19.71 -6.97
C GLU A 138 -1.01 -18.47 -6.38
N ASN A 139 -1.32 -18.50 -5.07
CA ASN A 139 -1.89 -17.35 -4.38
C ASN A 139 -0.88 -16.20 -4.30
N GLY A 140 0.40 -16.50 -4.04
CA GLY A 140 1.49 -15.53 -4.11
C GLY A 140 1.55 -14.84 -5.47
N LYS A 141 1.69 -15.62 -6.55
CA LYS A 141 1.76 -15.10 -7.92
C LYS A 141 0.54 -14.24 -8.26
N ARG A 142 -0.67 -14.70 -7.89
CA ARG A 142 -1.91 -13.96 -8.15
C ARG A 142 -1.95 -12.61 -7.44
N GLY A 143 -1.52 -12.53 -6.19
CA GLY A 143 -1.46 -11.25 -5.46
C GLY A 143 -0.59 -10.21 -6.18
N TYR A 144 0.57 -10.62 -6.71
CA TYR A 144 1.42 -9.74 -7.51
C TYR A 144 0.81 -9.39 -8.87
N MET A 145 0.13 -10.33 -9.54
CA MET A 145 -0.54 -10.04 -10.81
C MET A 145 -1.71 -9.07 -10.66
N LEU A 146 -2.48 -9.19 -9.57
CA LEU A 146 -3.60 -8.29 -9.28
C LEU A 146 -3.13 -6.84 -9.13
N THR A 147 -1.88 -6.61 -8.75
CA THR A 147 -1.32 -5.26 -8.60
C THR A 147 -1.33 -4.48 -9.92
N PHE A 148 -1.17 -5.18 -11.05
CA PHE A 148 -1.22 -4.57 -12.39
C PHE A 148 -2.65 -4.39 -12.91
N ALA A 149 -3.62 -5.12 -12.36
CA ALA A 149 -5.02 -5.09 -12.81
C ALA A 149 -5.88 -4.08 -12.04
N ILE A 150 -5.52 -3.71 -10.81
CA ILE A 150 -6.32 -2.80 -9.96
C ILE A 150 -6.62 -1.46 -10.64
N ALA A 151 -5.69 -0.93 -11.43
CA ALA A 151 -5.91 0.34 -12.15
C ALA A 151 -7.12 0.26 -13.11
N TYR A 152 -7.31 -0.88 -13.79
CA TYR A 152 -8.44 -1.09 -14.70
C TYR A 152 -9.76 -1.33 -13.95
N VAL A 153 -9.69 -1.82 -12.71
CA VAL A 153 -10.88 -1.95 -11.86
C VAL A 153 -11.47 -0.58 -11.55
N ARG A 154 -10.64 0.47 -11.39
CA ARG A 154 -11.12 1.84 -11.18
C ARG A 154 -11.97 2.32 -12.36
N ASP A 155 -11.46 2.15 -13.58
CA ASP A 155 -12.15 2.62 -14.79
C ASP A 155 -13.48 1.86 -14.95
N PHE A 156 -13.47 0.53 -14.77
CA PHE A 156 -14.69 -0.28 -14.74
C PHE A 156 -15.70 0.18 -13.68
N LEU A 157 -15.25 0.46 -12.44
CA LEU A 157 -16.13 0.89 -11.35
C LEU A 157 -16.71 2.29 -11.57
N THR A 158 -16.02 3.14 -12.33
CA THR A 158 -16.47 4.50 -12.65
C THR A 158 -17.77 4.45 -13.48
N ASP A 159 -17.91 3.48 -14.39
CA ASP A 159 -19.16 3.24 -15.13
C ASP A 159 -20.36 2.94 -14.22
N PHE A 160 -20.10 2.47 -13.00
CA PHE A 160 -21.12 2.17 -11.99
C PHE A 160 -21.22 3.24 -10.91
N HIS A 161 -20.80 4.47 -11.20
CA HIS A 161 -20.84 5.61 -10.28
C HIS A 161 -20.06 5.33 -8.99
N VAL A 162 -18.96 4.59 -9.06
CA VAL A 162 -18.05 4.37 -7.94
C VAL A 162 -16.72 5.03 -8.27
N ILE A 163 -16.34 6.01 -7.47
CA ILE A 163 -14.99 6.58 -7.54
C ILE A 163 -14.14 5.98 -6.43
N GLY A 164 -12.85 5.86 -6.70
CA GLY A 164 -11.90 5.35 -5.75
C GLY A 164 -10.50 5.82 -6.08
N GLU A 165 -9.68 5.90 -5.05
CA GLU A 165 -8.30 6.34 -5.15
C GLU A 165 -7.45 5.57 -4.14
N THR A 166 -6.15 5.64 -4.34
CA THR A 166 -5.18 5.07 -3.43
C THR A 166 -4.34 6.15 -2.78
N MET A 167 -4.06 5.97 -1.49
CA MET A 167 -3.23 6.87 -0.72
C MET A 167 -2.23 6.06 0.08
N GLU A 168 -1.11 6.68 0.44
CA GLU A 168 0.01 5.98 1.02
C GLU A 168 0.80 6.86 1.97
N THR A 169 1.47 6.22 2.92
CA THR A 169 2.21 6.87 3.99
C THR A 169 3.28 5.90 4.52
N SER A 170 4.33 6.43 5.14
CA SER A 170 5.22 5.63 5.99
C SER A 170 4.84 5.80 7.45
N VAL A 171 4.81 4.71 8.21
CA VAL A 171 4.37 4.71 9.61
C VAL A 171 5.35 3.91 10.46
N PRO A 172 5.76 4.40 11.64
CA PRO A 172 6.51 3.58 12.61
C PRO A 172 5.73 2.35 13.03
N TRP A 173 6.41 1.23 13.30
CA TRP A 173 5.78 -0.04 13.68
C TRP A 173 4.74 0.10 14.81
N SER A 174 5.06 0.91 15.82
CA SER A 174 4.19 1.15 16.99
C SER A 174 2.92 1.96 16.70
N LYS A 175 2.81 2.58 15.53
CA LYS A 175 1.69 3.48 15.16
C LYS A 175 0.80 2.92 14.05
N ILE A 176 1.09 1.74 13.50
CA ILE A 176 0.33 1.12 12.39
C ILE A 176 -1.17 1.05 12.71
N HIS A 177 -1.52 0.41 13.82
CA HIS A 177 -2.92 0.17 14.20
C HIS A 177 -3.67 1.47 14.43
N ARG A 178 -3.10 2.40 15.19
CA ARG A 178 -3.67 3.73 15.46
C ARG A 178 -3.92 4.50 14.16
N THR A 179 -2.96 4.50 13.23
CA THR A 179 -3.06 5.22 11.96
C THR A 179 -4.17 4.63 11.08
N CYS A 180 -4.21 3.31 10.90
CA CYS A 180 -5.23 2.64 10.08
C CYS A 180 -6.64 2.81 10.65
N GLN A 181 -6.80 2.72 11.97
CA GLN A 181 -8.09 2.93 12.63
C GLN A 181 -8.57 4.37 12.51
N ALA A 182 -7.68 5.34 12.71
CA ALA A 182 -8.02 6.76 12.60
C ALA A 182 -8.48 7.11 11.18
N ALA A 183 -7.75 6.64 10.15
CA ALA A 183 -8.13 6.83 8.75
C ALA A 183 -9.49 6.19 8.42
N SER A 184 -9.69 4.93 8.83
CA SER A 184 -10.96 4.21 8.62
C SER A 184 -12.14 4.91 9.29
N LYS A 185 -11.97 5.35 10.55
CA LYS A 185 -13.00 6.08 11.30
C LYS A 185 -13.35 7.41 10.64
N LYS A 186 -12.33 8.16 10.19
CA LYS A 186 -12.53 9.45 9.51
C LYS A 186 -13.28 9.28 8.19
N LEU A 187 -12.97 8.24 7.41
CA LEU A 187 -13.72 7.94 6.18
C LEU A 187 -15.20 7.65 6.47
N ILE A 188 -15.50 6.81 7.46
CA ILE A 188 -16.89 6.47 7.82
C ILE A 188 -17.66 7.72 8.29
N GLU A 189 -17.02 8.56 9.10
CA GLU A 189 -17.58 9.82 9.58
C GLU A 189 -17.94 10.74 8.40
N LEU A 190 -16.99 10.97 7.49
CA LEU A 190 -17.18 11.87 6.35
C LEU A 190 -18.16 11.30 5.31
N HIS A 191 -18.10 9.99 5.03
CA HIS A 191 -19.07 9.31 4.16
C HIS A 191 -20.50 9.56 4.64
N LYS A 192 -20.76 9.39 5.96
CA LYS A 192 -22.06 9.67 6.57
C LYS A 192 -22.42 11.15 6.53
N LYS A 193 -21.48 12.04 6.87
CA LYS A 193 -21.68 13.51 6.87
C LYS A 193 -22.14 14.02 5.50
N HIS A 194 -21.51 13.55 4.44
CA HIS A 194 -21.81 13.93 3.05
C HIS A 194 -22.93 13.08 2.41
N LYS A 195 -23.55 12.17 3.17
CA LYS A 195 -24.69 11.33 2.76
C LYS A 195 -24.42 10.51 1.50
N PHE A 196 -23.19 10.02 1.33
CA PHE A 196 -22.87 9.11 0.24
C PHE A 196 -23.73 7.84 0.33
N PRO A 197 -24.20 7.28 -0.80
CA PRO A 197 -24.97 6.05 -0.80
C PRO A 197 -24.15 4.84 -0.35
N GLY A 198 -24.82 3.86 0.24
CA GLY A 198 -24.24 2.56 0.61
C GLY A 198 -23.20 2.67 1.72
N SER A 199 -22.10 1.94 1.57
CA SER A 199 -20.99 1.92 2.53
C SER A 199 -19.68 2.23 1.80
N PRO A 200 -18.75 2.96 2.44
CA PRO A 200 -17.45 3.21 1.84
C PRO A 200 -16.62 1.92 1.86
N TYR A 201 -15.79 1.76 0.86
CA TYR A 201 -14.72 0.79 0.80
C TYR A 201 -13.45 1.41 1.37
N MET A 202 -12.87 0.78 2.38
CA MET A 202 -11.50 1.02 2.83
C MET A 202 -10.80 -0.31 2.96
N SER A 203 -9.64 -0.42 2.37
CA SER A 203 -8.69 -1.48 2.69
C SER A 203 -7.30 -0.90 2.80
N TYR A 204 -6.42 -1.60 3.50
CA TYR A 204 -5.01 -1.25 3.56
C TYR A 204 -4.12 -2.48 3.47
N ARG A 205 -2.91 -2.24 2.99
CA ARG A 205 -1.83 -3.22 2.95
C ARG A 205 -0.51 -2.60 3.35
N ILE A 206 0.40 -3.46 3.79
CA ILE A 206 1.82 -3.13 3.96
C ILE A 206 2.55 -3.66 2.72
N PRO A 207 2.92 -2.81 1.74
CA PRO A 207 3.66 -3.24 0.57
C PRO A 207 5.19 -3.25 0.78
N GLN A 208 5.69 -2.59 1.82
CA GLN A 208 7.11 -2.46 2.13
C GLN A 208 7.35 -2.43 3.64
N ILE A 209 8.44 -3.05 4.08
CA ILE A 209 8.89 -3.08 5.47
C ILE A 209 10.30 -2.49 5.60
N TYR A 210 10.56 -1.83 6.71
CA TYR A 210 11.85 -1.22 7.06
C TYR A 210 12.17 -1.52 8.52
N HIS A 211 13.41 -1.24 8.94
CA HIS A 211 13.81 -1.41 10.34
C HIS A 211 12.95 -0.58 11.30
N THR A 212 12.60 0.65 10.93
CA THR A 212 11.90 1.61 11.81
C THR A 212 10.39 1.67 11.59
N GLY A 213 9.88 1.10 10.50
CA GLY A 213 8.45 1.17 10.18
C GLY A 213 8.09 0.48 8.88
N VAL A 214 6.94 0.84 8.34
CA VAL A 214 6.36 0.25 7.13
C VAL A 214 5.84 1.33 6.22
N CYS A 215 5.70 1.00 4.93
CA CYS A 215 4.74 1.68 4.09
C CYS A 215 3.35 1.13 4.40
N ILE A 216 2.34 1.99 4.52
CA ILE A 216 0.93 1.61 4.49
C ILE A 216 0.32 2.20 3.24
N TYR A 217 -0.38 1.36 2.49
CA TYR A 217 -1.05 1.70 1.26
C TYR A 217 -2.55 1.44 1.41
N PHE A 218 -3.32 2.51 1.44
CA PHE A 218 -4.77 2.49 1.54
C PHE A 218 -5.39 2.50 0.14
N MET A 219 -6.53 1.82 0.02
CA MET A 219 -7.40 1.88 -1.15
C MET A 219 -8.79 2.25 -0.64
N LEU A 220 -9.28 3.38 -1.15
CA LEU A 220 -10.55 3.95 -0.77
C LEU A 220 -11.50 3.98 -1.97
N GLY A 221 -12.78 3.77 -1.74
CA GLY A 221 -13.79 3.87 -2.80
C GLY A 221 -15.19 4.03 -2.25
N MET A 222 -16.07 4.69 -2.98
CA MET A 222 -17.46 4.87 -2.59
C MET A 222 -18.33 5.13 -3.81
N SER A 223 -19.61 4.75 -3.72
CA SER A 223 -20.58 5.15 -4.73
C SER A 223 -20.89 6.63 -4.58
N VAL A 224 -20.90 7.36 -5.69
CA VAL A 224 -21.17 8.80 -5.78
C VAL A 224 -22.51 9.12 -6.42
N LYS A 225 -23.35 8.11 -6.60
CA LYS A 225 -24.64 8.25 -7.27
C LYS A 225 -25.50 9.26 -6.51
N GLY A 226 -25.91 10.34 -7.20
CA GLY A 226 -26.75 11.39 -6.64
C GLY A 226 -26.02 12.39 -5.74
N ILE A 227 -24.68 12.38 -5.71
CA ILE A 227 -23.88 13.37 -4.98
C ILE A 227 -23.46 14.49 -5.95
N PRO A 228 -23.88 15.74 -5.72
CA PRO A 228 -23.42 16.88 -6.51
C PRO A 228 -21.93 17.14 -6.28
N HIS A 229 -21.18 17.48 -7.35
CA HIS A 229 -19.74 17.79 -7.29
C HIS A 229 -18.95 16.71 -6.52
N ALA A 230 -19.23 15.44 -6.81
CA ALA A 230 -18.72 14.33 -6.04
C ALA A 230 -17.19 14.26 -6.02
N GLU A 231 -16.53 14.72 -7.08
CA GLU A 231 -15.09 14.87 -7.22
C GLU A 231 -14.50 15.82 -6.18
N ASP A 232 -15.11 17.00 -5.98
CA ASP A 232 -14.64 17.99 -5.01
C ASP A 232 -14.86 17.49 -3.58
N VAL A 233 -16.03 16.90 -3.33
CA VAL A 233 -16.36 16.31 -2.03
C VAL A 233 -15.38 15.18 -1.71
N PHE A 234 -15.11 14.29 -2.66
CA PHE A 234 -14.15 13.22 -2.48
C PHE A 234 -12.72 13.72 -2.27
N GLY A 235 -12.30 14.75 -3.01
CA GLY A 235 -11.01 15.42 -2.80
C GLY A 235 -10.88 15.95 -1.37
N SER A 236 -11.94 16.59 -0.84
CA SER A 236 -11.96 17.05 0.55
C SER A 236 -11.90 15.90 1.56
N ILE A 237 -12.49 14.75 1.25
CA ILE A 237 -12.41 13.55 2.09
C ILE A 237 -10.99 12.98 2.10
N GLU A 238 -10.32 12.88 0.94
CA GLU A 238 -8.93 12.43 0.86
C GLU A 238 -8.00 13.35 1.67
N TYR A 239 -8.20 14.67 1.56
CA TYR A 239 -7.46 15.66 2.33
C TYR A 239 -7.62 15.47 3.85
N GLU A 240 -8.84 15.34 4.34
CA GLU A 240 -9.11 15.14 5.77
C GLU A 240 -8.58 13.79 6.29
N ILE A 241 -8.65 12.74 5.47
CA ILE A 241 -8.03 11.45 5.81
C ILE A 241 -6.50 11.58 5.88
N ARG A 242 -5.87 12.30 4.94
CA ARG A 242 -4.43 12.58 4.94
C ARG A 242 -4.01 13.30 6.23
N LYS A 243 -4.74 14.33 6.61
CA LYS A 243 -4.51 15.08 7.84
C LYS A 243 -4.53 14.17 9.06
N VAL A 244 -5.58 13.34 9.19
CA VAL A 244 -5.70 12.37 10.29
C VAL A 244 -4.57 11.33 10.27
N ILE A 245 -4.14 10.87 9.09
CA ILE A 245 -2.98 9.97 8.97
C ILE A 245 -1.74 10.63 9.56
N MET A 246 -1.47 11.90 9.23
CA MET A 246 -0.31 12.65 9.72
C MET A 246 -0.37 12.88 11.24
N GLU A 247 -1.52 13.29 11.77
CA GLU A 247 -1.76 13.47 13.21
C GLU A 247 -1.55 12.18 14.02
N ASN A 248 -1.69 11.02 13.38
CA ASN A 248 -1.54 9.71 14.02
C ASN A 248 -0.18 9.04 13.73
N GLY A 249 0.74 9.77 13.10
CA GLY A 249 2.15 9.40 12.94
C GLY A 249 2.52 8.78 11.60
N GLY A 250 1.67 8.91 10.59
CA GLY A 250 2.06 8.70 9.20
C GLY A 250 2.83 9.89 8.62
N SER A 251 3.70 9.64 7.65
CA SER A 251 4.27 10.70 6.80
C SER A 251 3.26 11.24 5.80
N ILE A 252 3.53 12.44 5.28
CA ILE A 252 2.76 13.07 4.18
C ILE A 252 2.68 12.18 2.93
N SER A 253 3.74 11.45 2.61
CA SER A 253 3.89 10.54 1.48
C SER A 253 5.06 9.61 1.78
N HIS A 254 5.03 8.37 1.27
CA HIS A 254 6.20 7.50 1.21
C HIS A 254 6.77 7.45 -0.23
N HIS A 255 5.94 7.53 -1.27
CA HIS A 255 6.43 7.49 -2.65
C HIS A 255 5.59 8.23 -3.70
N HIS A 256 4.35 8.64 -3.41
CA HIS A 256 3.55 9.39 -4.40
C HIS A 256 4.05 10.83 -4.62
N GLY A 257 4.84 11.36 -3.68
CA GLY A 257 5.31 12.73 -3.70
C GLY A 257 4.28 13.71 -3.14
N VAL A 258 4.49 14.98 -3.38
CA VAL A 258 3.66 16.07 -2.84
C VAL A 258 2.73 16.61 -3.93
N GLY A 259 3.30 16.96 -5.07
CA GLY A 259 2.62 17.64 -6.17
C GLY A 259 1.99 18.95 -5.70
N LYS A 260 0.86 19.29 -6.31
CA LYS A 260 -0.04 20.34 -5.79
C LYS A 260 -1.03 19.79 -4.77
N LEU A 261 -1.32 18.49 -4.81
CA LEU A 261 -2.35 17.84 -4.01
C LEU A 261 -2.07 17.92 -2.50
N ARG A 262 -0.80 17.88 -2.09
CA ARG A 262 -0.41 17.82 -0.67
C ARG A 262 0.35 19.06 -0.23
N LYS A 263 0.30 20.15 -1.01
CA LYS A 263 1.08 21.37 -0.77
C LYS A 263 0.82 21.96 0.62
N ASP A 264 -0.43 21.91 1.08
CA ASP A 264 -0.89 22.54 2.32
C ASP A 264 -0.26 21.89 3.56
N PHE A 265 0.21 20.65 3.46
CA PHE A 265 0.85 19.91 4.55
C PHE A 265 2.38 20.10 4.61
N MET A 266 2.97 20.88 3.68
CA MET A 266 4.42 21.02 3.62
C MET A 266 5.00 21.78 4.81
N ALA A 267 4.27 22.78 5.33
CA ALA A 267 4.67 23.53 6.52
C ALA A 267 4.69 22.65 7.79
N ASP A 268 3.88 21.60 7.83
CA ASP A 268 3.88 20.62 8.94
C ASP A 268 5.01 19.60 8.82
N THR A 269 5.60 19.45 7.63
CA THR A 269 6.60 18.42 7.32
C THR A 269 8.03 18.98 7.31
N LEU A 270 8.21 20.22 6.83
CA LEU A 270 9.50 20.87 6.68
C LEU A 270 9.55 22.16 7.50
N SER A 271 10.72 22.45 8.08
CA SER A 271 10.94 23.74 8.72
C SER A 271 10.90 24.87 7.67
N GLN A 272 10.49 26.07 8.09
CA GLN A 272 10.48 27.25 7.22
C GLN A 272 11.84 27.47 6.54
N SER A 273 12.95 27.29 7.26
CA SER A 273 14.30 27.43 6.69
C SER A 273 14.61 26.39 5.60
N SER A 274 14.06 25.17 5.70
CA SER A 274 14.21 24.15 4.65
C SER A 274 13.41 24.54 3.40
N ILE A 275 12.20 25.10 3.61
CA ILE A 275 11.36 25.63 2.54
C ILE A 275 12.08 26.79 1.83
N ASP A 276 12.60 27.76 2.58
CA ASP A 276 13.30 28.93 2.06
C ASP A 276 14.56 28.53 1.29
N LEU A 277 15.31 27.54 1.78
CA LEU A 277 16.46 26.99 1.08
C LEU A 277 16.07 26.44 -0.30
N ILE A 278 15.02 25.63 -0.37
CA ILE A 278 14.52 25.06 -1.63
C ILE A 278 14.02 26.17 -2.58
N LYS A 279 13.30 27.17 -2.04
CA LYS A 279 12.83 28.34 -2.80
C LYS A 279 14.00 29.16 -3.37
N ASN A 280 15.05 29.38 -2.58
CA ASN A 280 16.24 30.11 -3.02
C ASN A 280 17.03 29.35 -4.10
N ILE A 281 17.16 28.02 -3.98
CA ILE A 281 17.77 27.19 -5.02
C ILE A 281 17.04 27.36 -6.35
N LYS A 282 15.70 27.24 -6.36
CA LYS A 282 14.89 27.45 -7.57
C LYS A 282 15.09 28.85 -8.15
N LYS A 283 15.08 29.89 -7.32
CA LYS A 283 15.25 31.28 -7.75
C LYS A 283 16.60 31.50 -8.46
N VAL A 284 17.67 30.89 -7.96
CA VAL A 284 19.01 31.00 -8.57
C VAL A 284 19.11 30.14 -9.84
N GLN A 285 18.57 28.94 -9.81
CA GLN A 285 18.77 27.94 -10.87
C GLN A 285 17.79 28.10 -12.05
N ASP A 286 16.60 28.64 -11.81
CA ASP A 286 15.59 28.95 -12.82
C ASP A 286 14.93 30.32 -12.51
N PRO A 287 15.68 31.43 -12.68
CA PRO A 287 15.23 32.77 -12.29
C PRO A 287 14.04 33.29 -13.08
N LYS A 288 13.81 32.73 -14.28
CA LYS A 288 12.66 33.07 -15.14
C LYS A 288 11.47 32.14 -14.93
N ASN A 289 11.57 31.19 -13.99
CA ASN A 289 10.57 30.17 -13.72
C ASN A 289 10.09 29.42 -14.99
N ILE A 290 11.04 29.06 -15.87
CA ILE A 290 10.77 28.28 -17.09
C ILE A 290 10.11 26.94 -16.72
N PHE A 291 10.60 26.30 -15.66
CA PHE A 291 10.03 25.09 -15.06
C PHE A 291 8.93 25.45 -14.05
N GLY A 292 7.90 26.15 -14.52
CA GLY A 292 6.84 26.76 -13.72
C GLY A 292 5.69 25.84 -13.31
N ILE A 293 5.93 24.53 -13.12
CA ILE A 293 4.86 23.57 -12.76
C ILE A 293 4.25 23.84 -11.37
N GLY A 294 5.01 24.50 -10.48
CA GLY A 294 4.56 24.91 -9.15
C GLY A 294 4.12 23.72 -8.31
N ASN A 295 4.97 22.70 -8.15
CA ASN A 295 4.68 21.54 -7.29
C ASN A 295 5.37 21.71 -5.93
N ASN A 296 4.91 20.99 -4.90
CA ASN A 296 5.52 20.95 -3.57
C ASN A 296 5.50 22.36 -2.93
N VAL A 297 6.58 22.78 -2.27
CA VAL A 297 6.71 24.09 -1.60
C VAL A 297 6.57 25.30 -2.53
N PHE A 298 6.51 25.09 -3.85
CA PHE A 298 6.35 26.13 -4.87
C PHE A 298 4.89 26.37 -5.28
N ALA A 299 3.97 25.54 -4.81
CA ALA A 299 2.56 25.71 -5.06
C ALA A 299 2.02 26.75 -4.08
N ASP A 300 1.86 27.99 -4.53
CA ASP A 300 1.16 29.04 -3.78
C ASP A 300 -0.37 28.82 -3.85
#